data_AF-A0A838LGJ3-F1
#
_entry.id   AF-A0A838LGJ3-F1
#
_cell.length_a   1.000
_cell.length_b   1.000
_cell.length_c   1.000
_cell.angle_alpha   90.00
_cell.angle_beta   90.00
_cell.angle_gamma   90.00
#
_symmetry.space_group_name_H-M   'P 1'
#
loop_
_entity.id
_entity.type
_entity.pdbx_description
1 polymer ?
#
loop_
_entity_poly.entity_id
_entity_poly.type
_entity_poly.pdbx_seq_one_letter_code
_entity_poly.pdbx_strand_id
1 'polypeptide(L)'
;MAAGTAPQHQQDPSTGELVSRLSSEISQLVRDELQLAQVEVTRKAKQAGIGAGMFGAAGVLAHYAGGVLIATAILALALALDAWLAALIVGVVLLAAAGVAALAGKKRMSRAAPPVPTQAVANVREDVQTLRHGSGS
;
A
#
# COMPACT_ATOMS: atom_id res chain seq x y z
N MET A 1 -24.22 -38.00 -66.27
CA MET A 1 -24.78 -37.68 -64.94
C MET A 1 -24.02 -36.47 -64.41
N ALA A 2 -24.62 -35.29 -64.50
CA ALA A 2 -24.02 -34.03 -64.06
C ALA A 2 -24.60 -33.67 -62.69
N ALA A 3 -23.76 -33.60 -61.66
CA ALA A 3 -24.10 -32.97 -60.39
C ALA A 3 -23.34 -31.65 -60.32
N GLY A 4 -24.02 -30.56 -60.69
CA GLY A 4 -23.50 -29.21 -60.53
C GLY A 4 -23.57 -28.79 -59.07
N THR A 5 -22.42 -28.66 -58.42
CA THR A 5 -22.29 -27.95 -57.14
C THR A 5 -22.47 -26.46 -57.40
N ALA A 6 -23.65 -25.93 -57.04
CA ALA A 6 -23.92 -24.50 -57.09
C ALA A 6 -22.97 -23.74 -56.14
N PRO A 7 -22.42 -22.58 -56.53
CA PRO A 7 -21.58 -21.77 -55.67
C PRO A 7 -22.42 -21.19 -54.53
N GLN A 8 -22.08 -21.52 -53.29
CA GLN A 8 -22.67 -20.87 -52.13
C GLN A 8 -22.26 -19.39 -52.19
N HIS A 9 -23.22 -18.51 -52.44
CA HIS A 9 -23.02 -17.07 -52.30
C HIS A 9 -22.66 -16.80 -50.84
N GLN A 10 -21.39 -16.55 -50.58
CA GLN A 10 -20.91 -15.97 -49.33
C GLN A 10 -21.56 -14.58 -49.25
N GLN A 11 -22.67 -14.47 -48.52
CA GLN A 11 -23.27 -13.16 -48.25
C GLN A 11 -22.29 -12.41 -47.35
N ASP A 12 -21.84 -11.24 -47.81
CA ASP A 12 -21.00 -10.36 -47.01
C ASP A 12 -21.70 -10.04 -45.68
N PRO A 13 -20.99 -10.09 -44.54
CA PRO A 13 -21.59 -9.88 -43.24
C PRO A 13 -22.27 -8.51 -43.20
N SER A 14 -23.51 -8.49 -42.74
CA SER A 14 -24.28 -7.25 -42.62
C SER A 14 -23.60 -6.28 -41.63
N THR A 15 -23.76 -4.98 -41.83
CA THR A 15 -23.20 -3.94 -40.94
C THR A 15 -23.60 -4.14 -39.48
N GLY A 16 -24.80 -4.66 -39.22
CA GLY A 16 -25.26 -5.00 -37.87
C GLY A 16 -24.49 -6.16 -37.24
N GLU A 17 -24.04 -7.13 -38.04
CA GLU A 17 -23.26 -8.27 -37.57
C GLU A 17 -21.82 -7.86 -37.21
N LEU A 18 -21.22 -6.95 -37.98
CA LEU A 18 -19.90 -6.38 -37.68
C LEU A 18 -19.90 -5.55 -36.40
N VAL A 19 -20.93 -4.72 -36.18
CA VAL A 19 -21.09 -3.93 -34.94
C VAL A 19 -21.29 -4.85 -33.73
N SER A 20 -22.07 -5.93 -33.88
CA SER A 20 -22.26 -6.94 -32.85
C SER A 20 -20.95 -7.63 -32.48
N ARG A 21 -20.15 -8.04 -33.48
CA ARG A 21 -18.84 -8.67 -33.28
C ARG A 21 -17.85 -7.73 -32.59
N LEU A 22 -17.71 -6.49 -33.06
CA LEU A 22 -16.84 -5.50 -32.42
C LEU A 22 -17.24 -5.22 -30.96
N SER A 23 -18.54 -5.10 -30.68
CA SER A 23 -19.04 -4.91 -29.32
C SER A 23 -18.72 -6.11 -28.42
N SER A 24 -18.79 -7.33 -28.98
CA SER A 24 -18.40 -8.56 -28.30
C SER A 24 -16.90 -8.59 -28.00
N GLU A 25 -16.06 -8.24 -28.98
CA GLU A 25 -14.60 -8.20 -28.84
C GLU A 25 -14.15 -7.16 -27.81
N ILE A 26 -14.74 -5.95 -27.82
CA ILE A 26 -14.47 -4.93 -26.80
C ILE A 26 -14.88 -5.45 -25.42
N SER A 27 -16.04 -6.10 -25.32
CA SER A 27 -16.51 -6.69 -24.05
C SER A 27 -15.59 -7.80 -23.55
N GLN A 28 -15.01 -8.58 -24.45
CA GLN A 28 -14.00 -9.60 -24.13
C GLN A 28 -12.70 -8.95 -23.67
N LEU A 29 -12.17 -7.98 -24.40
CA LEU A 29 -10.94 -7.27 -24.05
C LEU A 29 -11.04 -6.61 -22.67
N VAL A 30 -12.15 -5.93 -22.38
CA VAL A 30 -12.38 -5.31 -21.07
C VAL A 30 -12.40 -6.37 -19.96
N ARG A 31 -13.03 -7.53 -20.20
CA ARG A 31 -13.06 -8.63 -19.24
C ARG A 31 -11.66 -9.20 -19.01
N ASP A 32 -10.86 -9.34 -20.05
CA ASP A 32 -9.50 -9.87 -19.98
C ASP A 32 -8.57 -8.90 -19.23
N GLU A 33 -8.66 -7.60 -19.50
CA GLU A 33 -7.88 -6.58 -18.79
C GLU A 33 -8.25 -6.55 -17.29
N LEU A 34 -9.54 -6.71 -16.96
CA LEU A 34 -9.99 -6.85 -15.58
C LEU A 34 -9.45 -8.12 -14.91
N GLN A 35 -9.46 -9.25 -15.62
CA GLN A 35 -8.88 -10.50 -15.10
C GLN A 35 -7.36 -10.37 -14.88
N LEU A 36 -6.66 -9.75 -15.82
CA LEU A 36 -5.23 -9.49 -15.71
C LEU A 36 -4.92 -8.56 -14.53
N ALA A 37 -5.66 -7.45 -14.41
CA ALA A 37 -5.54 -6.53 -13.29
C ALA A 37 -5.80 -7.23 -11.95
N GLN A 38 -6.81 -8.11 -11.88
CA GLN A 38 -7.10 -8.89 -10.69
C GLN A 38 -5.94 -9.82 -10.31
N VAL A 39 -5.33 -10.50 -11.30
CA VAL A 39 -4.15 -11.35 -11.08
C VAL A 39 -2.95 -10.52 -10.61
N GLU A 40 -2.67 -9.39 -11.25
CA GLU A 40 -1.56 -8.50 -10.89
C GLU A 40 -1.73 -7.95 -9.46
N VAL A 41 -2.93 -7.46 -9.13
CA VAL A 41 -3.26 -6.97 -7.79
C VAL A 41 -3.12 -8.09 -6.75
N THR A 42 -3.64 -9.29 -7.03
CA THR A 42 -3.51 -10.43 -6.12
C THR A 42 -2.06 -10.83 -5.90
N ARG A 43 -1.24 -10.84 -6.97
CA ARG A 43 0.20 -11.13 -6.88
C ARG A 43 0.93 -10.08 -6.05
N LYS A 44 0.68 -8.79 -6.31
CA LYS A 44 1.26 -7.68 -5.54
C LYS A 44 0.83 -7.73 -4.08
N ALA A 45 -0.46 -7.98 -3.81
CA ALA A 45 -0.99 -8.11 -2.45
C ALA A 45 -0.36 -9.28 -1.70
N LYS A 46 -0.18 -10.44 -2.35
CA LYS A 46 0.50 -11.59 -1.76
C LYS A 46 1.95 -11.26 -1.42
N GLN A 47 2.69 -10.65 -2.34
CA GLN A 47 4.09 -10.28 -2.11
C GLN A 47 4.22 -9.25 -0.99
N ALA A 48 3.36 -8.23 -0.98
CA ALA A 48 3.29 -7.25 0.09
C ALA A 48 2.93 -7.90 1.44
N GLY A 49 1.98 -8.85 1.44
CA GLY A 49 1.57 -9.59 2.63
C GLY A 49 2.68 -10.47 3.21
N ILE A 50 3.44 -11.17 2.36
CA ILE A 50 4.62 -11.93 2.78
C ILE A 50 5.67 -10.98 3.36
N GLY A 51 5.96 -9.87 2.67
CA GLY A 51 6.90 -8.85 3.16
C GLY A 51 6.49 -8.28 4.52
N ALA A 52 5.23 -7.90 4.67
CA ALA A 52 4.68 -7.41 5.94
C ALA A 52 4.75 -8.47 7.04
N GLY A 53 4.45 -9.73 6.72
CA GLY A 53 4.58 -10.86 7.65
C GLY A 53 6.03 -11.08 8.11
N MET A 54 6.99 -11.06 7.18
CA MET A 54 8.42 -11.18 7.49
C MET A 54 8.91 -10.01 8.33
N PHE A 55 8.54 -8.77 8.00
CA PHE A 55 8.89 -7.60 8.80
C PHE A 55 8.25 -7.65 10.20
N GLY A 56 7.01 -8.11 10.30
CA GLY A 56 6.34 -8.33 11.58
C GLY A 56 7.08 -9.36 12.43
N ALA A 57 7.41 -10.52 11.86
CA ALA A 57 8.18 -11.56 12.53
C ALA A 57 9.57 -11.07 12.97
N ALA A 58 10.28 -10.37 12.08
CA ALA A 58 11.57 -9.75 12.40
C ALA A 58 11.45 -8.72 13.54
N GLY A 59 10.38 -7.92 13.57
CA GLY A 59 10.11 -6.98 14.65
C GLY A 59 9.90 -7.67 16.00
N VAL A 60 9.12 -8.75 16.04
CA VAL A 60 8.90 -9.56 17.25
C VAL A 60 10.21 -10.19 17.73
N LEU A 61 10.98 -10.80 16.82
CA LEU A 61 12.28 -11.39 17.14
C LEU A 61 13.27 -10.34 17.65
N ALA A 62 13.33 -9.18 17.01
CA ALA A 62 14.18 -8.06 17.44
C ALA A 62 13.77 -7.53 18.81
N HIS A 63 12.46 -7.51 19.13
CA HIS A 63 11.97 -7.11 20.45
C HIS A 63 12.48 -8.07 21.55
N TYR A 64 12.34 -9.39 21.34
CA TYR A 64 12.86 -10.38 22.28
C TYR A 64 14.39 -10.35 22.37
N ALA A 65 15.09 -10.25 21.24
CA ALA A 65 16.55 -10.12 21.22
C ALA A 65 17.01 -8.88 21.99
N GLY A 66 16.32 -7.76 21.86
CA GLY A 66 16.56 -6.56 22.67
C GLY A 66 16.42 -6.83 24.16
N GLY A 67 15.35 -7.53 24.59
CA GLY A 67 15.17 -7.96 25.98
C GLY A 67 16.30 -8.84 26.50
N VAL A 68 16.76 -9.80 25.70
CA VAL A 68 17.92 -10.65 26.04
C VAL A 68 19.19 -9.81 26.19
N LEU A 69 19.47 -8.89 25.26
CA LEU A 69 20.65 -8.02 25.34
C LEU A 69 20.61 -7.09 26.55
N ILE A 70 19.43 -6.57 26.92
CA ILE A 70 19.24 -5.80 28.15
C ILE A 70 19.56 -6.67 29.38
N ALA A 71 19.02 -7.89 29.44
CA ALA A 71 19.32 -8.82 30.52
C ALA A 71 20.82 -9.16 30.59
N THR A 72 21.47 -9.40 29.43
CA THR A 72 22.91 -9.62 29.34
C THR A 72 23.70 -8.42 29.88
N ALA A 73 23.33 -7.19 29.52
CA ALA A 73 24.00 -5.99 30.02
C ALA A 73 23.85 -5.85 31.54
N ILE A 74 22.66 -6.11 32.09
CA ILE A 74 22.41 -6.09 33.54
C ILE A 74 23.28 -7.16 34.23
N LEU A 75 23.26 -8.39 33.73
CA LEU A 75 24.04 -9.50 34.31
C LEU A 75 25.54 -9.24 34.23
N ALA A 76 26.03 -8.69 33.12
CA ALA A 76 27.44 -8.34 32.96
C ALA A 76 27.87 -7.25 33.95
N LEU A 77 27.06 -6.20 34.13
CA LEU A 77 27.32 -5.17 35.14
C LEU A 77 27.23 -5.73 36.57
N ALA A 78 26.29 -6.66 36.80
CA ALA A 78 26.13 -7.32 38.10
C ALA A 78 27.34 -8.17 38.52
N LEU A 79 28.30 -8.44 37.62
CA LEU A 79 29.59 -9.04 37.98
C LEU A 79 30.49 -8.08 38.78
N ALA A 80 30.25 -6.76 38.70
CA ALA A 80 31.06 -5.74 39.34
C ALA A 80 30.31 -4.92 40.40
N LEU A 81 28.98 -4.96 40.44
CA LEU A 81 28.13 -4.23 41.38
C LEU A 81 26.85 -5.02 41.71
N ASP A 82 26.07 -4.56 42.71
CA ASP A 82 24.81 -5.20 43.06
C ASP A 82 23.81 -5.23 41.90
N ALA A 83 23.10 -6.35 41.75
CA ALA A 83 22.17 -6.58 40.65
C ALA A 83 21.08 -5.50 40.54
N TRP A 84 20.58 -4.97 41.67
CA TRP A 84 19.57 -3.91 41.67
C TRP A 84 20.11 -2.60 41.10
N LEU A 85 21.38 -2.27 41.38
CA LEU A 85 22.03 -1.06 40.88
C LEU A 85 22.39 -1.20 39.40
N ALA A 86 22.82 -2.39 38.97
CA ALA A 86 23.04 -2.70 37.56
C ALA A 86 21.75 -2.53 36.73
N ALA A 87 20.64 -3.07 37.23
CA ALA A 87 19.33 -2.90 36.61
C ALA A 87 18.90 -1.42 36.53
N LEU A 88 19.13 -0.64 37.60
CA LEU A 88 18.81 0.77 37.63
C LEU A 88 19.62 1.58 36.61
N ILE A 89 20.93 1.33 36.50
CA ILE A 89 21.81 2.00 35.52
C ILE A 89 21.34 1.72 34.09
N VAL A 90 21.12 0.45 33.74
CA VAL A 90 20.65 0.08 32.40
C VAL A 90 19.28 0.67 32.13
N GLY A 91 18.38 0.66 33.12
CA GLY A 91 17.04 1.27 33.02
C GLY A 91 17.09 2.77 32.72
N VAL A 92 17.95 3.53 33.40
CA VAL A 92 18.14 4.97 33.15
C VAL A 92 18.67 5.22 31.74
N VAL A 93 19.64 4.44 31.28
CA VAL A 93 20.19 4.55 29.91
C VAL A 93 19.09 4.28 28.87
N LEU A 94 18.27 3.26 29.06
CA LEU A 94 17.15 2.95 28.16
C LEU A 94 16.09 4.05 28.16
N LEU A 95 15.73 4.59 29.32
CA LEU A 95 14.78 5.71 29.42
C LEU A 95 15.30 6.96 28.72
N ALA A 96 16.59 7.27 28.85
CA ALA A 96 17.22 8.36 28.13
C ALA A 96 17.17 8.15 26.61
N ALA A 97 17.54 6.96 26.13
CA ALA A 97 17.46 6.60 24.72
C ALA A 97 16.02 6.67 24.18
N ALA A 98 15.04 6.17 24.94
CA ALA A 98 13.62 6.24 24.61
C ALA A 98 13.13 7.69 24.53
N GLY A 99 13.55 8.56 25.46
CA GLY A 99 13.28 9.98 25.43
C GLY A 99 13.81 10.65 24.16
N VAL A 100 15.06 10.38 23.77
CA VAL A 100 15.65 10.91 22.52
C VAL A 100 14.88 10.41 21.29
N ALA A 101 14.58 9.11 21.23
CA ALA A 101 13.83 8.52 20.12
C ALA A 101 12.42 9.14 20.01
N ALA A 102 11.72 9.32 21.13
CA ALA A 102 10.40 9.94 21.16
C ALA A 102 10.45 11.40 20.67
N LEU A 103 11.44 12.18 21.11
CA LEU A 103 11.64 13.56 20.65
C LEU A 103 11.97 13.62 19.16
N ALA A 104 12.85 12.74 18.67
CA ALA A 104 13.21 12.66 17.26
C ALA A 104 11.99 12.26 16.39
N GLY A 105 11.20 11.29 16.85
CA GLY A 105 9.96 10.86 16.21
C GLY A 105 8.95 12.01 16.13
N LYS A 106 8.70 12.70 17.26
CA LYS A 106 7.82 13.87 17.32
C LYS A 106 8.26 14.96 16.34
N LYS A 107 9.57 15.25 16.27
CA LYS A 107 10.13 16.27 15.36
C LYS A 107 9.99 15.88 13.87
N ARG A 108 10.11 14.60 13.55
CA ARG A 108 9.89 14.10 12.17
C ARG A 108 8.42 14.18 11.78
N MET A 109 7.53 13.77 12.68
CA MET A 109 6.09 13.82 12.46
C MET A 109 5.56 15.26 12.37
N SER A 110 6.11 16.19 13.17
CA SER A 110 5.76 17.61 13.08
C SER A 110 6.33 18.33 11.84
N ARG A 111 7.26 17.70 11.12
CA ARG A 111 7.87 18.22 9.88
C ARG A 111 7.29 17.58 8.62
N ALA A 112 6.62 16.43 8.75
CA ALA A 112 5.78 15.91 7.70
C ALA A 112 4.63 16.91 7.49
N ALA A 113 4.55 17.52 6.30
CA ALA A 113 3.53 18.48 5.91
C ALA A 113 2.11 17.97 6.29
N PRO A 114 1.13 18.85 6.54
CA PRO A 114 -0.19 18.42 6.99
C PRO A 114 -0.75 17.35 6.02
N PRO A 115 -1.40 16.29 6.55
CA PRO A 115 -1.92 15.16 5.75
C PRO A 115 -2.99 15.56 4.73
N VAL A 116 -3.41 16.82 4.73
CA VAL A 116 -4.24 17.41 3.68
C VAL A 116 -3.34 18.13 2.68
N PRO A 117 -3.38 17.76 1.39
CA PRO A 117 -2.72 18.53 0.35
C PRO A 117 -3.38 19.91 0.35
N THR A 118 -2.68 20.93 0.86
CA THR A 118 -3.19 22.31 0.94
C THR A 118 -3.63 22.81 -0.44
N GLN A 119 -3.01 22.30 -1.51
CA GLN A 119 -3.40 22.58 -2.89
C GLN A 119 -4.75 21.92 -3.28
N ALA A 120 -5.01 20.67 -2.85
CA ALA A 120 -6.27 20.00 -3.15
C ALA A 120 -7.46 20.64 -2.41
N VAL A 121 -7.23 21.13 -1.18
CA VAL A 121 -8.27 21.85 -0.41
C VAL A 121 -8.48 23.28 -0.93
N ALA A 122 -7.43 23.91 -1.47
CA ALA A 122 -7.52 25.24 -2.09
C ALA A 122 -8.35 25.20 -3.39
N ASN A 123 -8.07 24.23 -4.27
CA ASN A 123 -8.79 24.11 -5.55
C ASN A 123 -10.28 23.82 -5.35
N VAL A 124 -10.63 22.95 -4.39
CA VAL A 124 -12.04 22.67 -4.06
C VAL A 124 -12.76 23.88 -3.46
N ARG A 125 -12.06 24.73 -2.69
CA ARG A 125 -12.65 25.99 -2.18
C ARG A 125 -12.85 27.02 -3.30
N GLU A 126 -11.96 27.08 -4.27
CA GLU A 126 -12.06 27.98 -5.42
C GLU A 126 -13.22 27.56 -6.33
N ASP A 127 -13.36 26.27 -6.64
CA ASP A 127 -14.48 25.72 -7.42
C ASP A 127 -15.84 25.94 -6.74
N VAL A 128 -15.93 25.84 -5.42
CA VAL A 128 -17.17 26.14 -4.68
C VAL A 128 -17.49 27.64 -4.69
N GLN A 129 -16.48 28.51 -4.73
CA GLN A 129 -16.68 29.96 -4.82
C GLN A 129 -17.14 30.38 -6.21
N THR A 130 -16.58 29.84 -7.29
CA THR A 130 -17.01 30.17 -8.67
C THR A 130 -18.46 29.74 -8.92
N LEU A 131 -18.88 28.59 -8.42
CA LEU A 131 -20.27 28.12 -8.50
C LEU A 131 -21.26 28.99 -7.71
N ARG A 132 -20.84 29.54 -6.55
CA ARG A 132 -21.68 30.46 -5.76
C ARG A 132 -21.87 31.83 -6.40
N HIS A 133 -20.93 32.29 -7.23
CA HIS A 133 -21.06 33.58 -7.94
C HIS A 133 -21.75 33.45 -9.30
N GLY A 134 -21.76 32.25 -9.91
CA GLY A 134 -22.42 31.99 -11.19
C GLY A 134 -23.93 31.70 -11.12
N SER A 135 -24.52 31.53 -9.92
CA SER A 135 -25.97 31.28 -9.75
C SER A 135 -26.79 32.55 -9.42
N GLY A 136 -26.20 33.74 -9.57
CA GLY A 136 -26.83 35.02 -9.22
C GLY A 136 -27.05 36.00 -10.39
N SER A 137 -26.83 35.59 -11.63
CA SER A 137 -27.05 36.40 -12.85
C SER A 137 -28.14 35.80 -13.73
#